data_AF-Q4SLT3-F1
#
_entry.id   AF-Q4SLT3-F1
#
_cell.length_a   1.000
_cell.length_b   1.000
_cell.length_c   1.000
_cell.angle_alpha   90.00
_cell.angle_beta   90.00
_cell.angle_gamma   90.00
#
_symmetry.space_group_name_H-M   'P 1'
#
loop_
_entity.id
_entity.type
_entity.pdbx_description
1 polymer ?
#
loop_
_entity_poly.entity_id
_entity_poly.type
_entity_poly.pdbx_seq_one_letter_code
_entity_poly.pdbx_strand_id
1 'polypeptide(L)'
;MCWRGHPVYDCPTDFRFYWLQSKVQEADGLSEIAKRNPFRFVSLHSADCTVESIQKALAAKYDFDVDGILFYHRQTHYTPGSTPLVGWLRPYMVSDILDMEVPEGPLTAKPQYANHQMQQILEHKKPSSQVRPANASGGYELEHLS
;
A
#
# COMPACT_ATOMS: atom_id res chain seq x y z
N MET A 1 2.16 4.46 15.21
CA MET A 1 3.15 5.55 15.01
C MET A 1 3.98 5.89 16.26
N CYS A 2 3.96 5.05 17.29
CA CYS A 2 4.79 5.20 18.48
C CYS A 2 5.11 3.79 19.00
N TRP A 3 6.34 3.56 19.48
CA TRP A 3 6.74 2.29 20.07
C TRP A 3 7.38 2.53 21.44
N ARG A 4 6.81 1.96 22.51
CA ARG A 4 7.28 2.11 23.90
C ARG A 4 7.59 3.58 24.30
N GLY A 5 6.72 4.50 23.90
CA GLY A 5 6.89 5.93 24.20
C GLY A 5 7.78 6.71 23.24
N HIS A 6 8.39 6.06 22.24
CA HIS A 6 9.16 6.74 21.19
C HIS A 6 8.28 7.02 19.96
N PRO A 7 7.86 8.27 19.72
CA PRO A 7 7.14 8.64 18.51
C PRO A 7 8.06 8.53 17.29
N VAL A 8 7.50 8.13 16.15
CA VAL A 8 8.23 8.04 14.87
C VAL A 8 7.54 8.84 13.75
N TYR A 9 6.73 9.84 14.12
CA TYR A 9 6.03 10.70 13.15
C TYR A 9 7.00 11.44 12.23
N ASP A 10 8.04 12.02 12.84
CA ASP A 10 9.09 12.80 12.16
C ASP A 10 10.21 11.92 11.58
N CYS A 11 9.95 10.62 11.40
CA CYS A 11 10.88 9.71 10.74
C CYS A 11 10.42 9.38 9.30
N PRO A 12 11.36 9.26 8.36
CA PRO A 12 11.05 8.87 6.98
C PRO A 12 10.49 7.45 6.93
N THR A 13 9.75 7.13 5.86
CA THR A 13 9.06 5.84 5.70
C THR A 13 10.00 4.65 5.74
N ASP A 14 11.13 4.73 5.06
CA ASP A 14 12.12 3.66 5.01
C ASP A 14 12.62 3.29 6.40
N PHE A 15 12.96 4.29 7.22
CA PHE A 15 13.31 4.09 8.62
C PHE A 15 12.15 3.49 9.41
N ARG A 16 10.92 3.99 9.25
CA ARG A 16 9.75 3.47 9.96
C ARG A 16 9.48 2.00 9.63
N PHE A 17 9.61 1.61 8.37
CA PHE A 17 9.42 0.22 7.93
C PHE A 17 10.50 -0.69 8.48
N TYR A 18 11.76 -0.28 8.37
CA TYR A 18 12.89 -0.99 8.97
C TYR A 18 12.72 -1.16 10.49
N TRP A 19 12.43 -0.07 11.19
CA TRP A 19 12.27 -0.06 12.64
C TRP A 19 11.12 -0.95 13.09
N LEU A 20 9.96 -0.88 12.42
CA LEU A 20 8.83 -1.74 12.72
C LEU A 20 9.19 -3.22 12.58
N GLN A 21 9.84 -3.60 11.48
CA GLN A 21 10.25 -4.98 11.23
C GLN A 21 11.22 -5.48 12.30
N SER A 22 12.25 -4.69 12.63
CA SER A 22 13.19 -5.01 13.71
C SER A 22 12.48 -5.18 15.05
N LYS A 23 11.53 -4.30 15.40
CA LYS A 23 10.84 -4.36 16.70
C LYS A 23 9.80 -5.47 16.80
N VAL A 24 9.17 -5.86 15.69
CA VAL A 24 8.28 -7.03 15.67
C VAL A 24 9.09 -8.32 15.81
N GLN A 25 10.25 -8.43 15.17
CA GLN A 25 11.13 -9.59 15.29
C GLN A 25 11.72 -9.77 16.70
N GLU A 26 12.00 -8.67 17.41
CA GLU A 26 12.48 -8.69 18.80
C GLU A 26 11.40 -9.07 19.84
N ALA A 27 10.12 -9.08 19.46
CA ALA A 27 9.02 -9.21 20.40
C ALA A 27 8.39 -10.61 20.36
N ASP A 28 8.51 -11.34 21.47
CA ASP A 28 8.00 -12.69 21.60
C ASP A 28 6.47 -12.77 21.57
N GLY A 29 5.93 -13.75 20.84
CA GLY A 29 4.52 -14.11 20.86
C GLY A 29 3.56 -13.14 20.14
N LEU A 30 4.06 -12.14 19.41
CA LEU A 30 3.21 -11.20 18.65
C LEU A 30 2.41 -11.92 17.55
N SER A 31 3.03 -12.87 16.86
CA SER A 31 2.42 -13.61 15.76
C SER A 31 1.55 -14.79 16.21
N GLU A 32 1.48 -15.04 17.52
CA GLU A 32 0.80 -16.20 18.11
C GLU A 32 -0.46 -15.78 18.87
N ILE A 33 -1.49 -16.63 18.83
CA ILE A 33 -2.70 -16.45 19.64
C ILE A 33 -2.42 -17.04 21.02
N ALA A 34 -2.52 -16.21 22.06
CA ALA A 34 -2.32 -16.60 23.44
C ALA A 34 -3.33 -15.90 24.36
N LYS A 35 -3.42 -16.35 25.62
CA LYS A 35 -4.34 -15.75 26.62
C LYS A 35 -4.12 -14.23 26.79
N ARG A 36 -2.87 -13.78 26.74
CA ARG A 36 -2.50 -12.35 26.83
C ARG A 36 -2.53 -11.63 25.47
N ASN A 37 -2.50 -12.38 24.37
CA ASN A 37 -2.51 -11.86 23.01
C ASN A 37 -3.57 -12.58 22.16
N PRO A 38 -4.85 -12.19 22.25
CA PRO A 38 -5.91 -12.87 21.51
C PRO A 38 -5.86 -12.61 19.99
N PHE A 39 -5.06 -11.64 19.53
CA PHE A 39 -4.97 -11.24 18.13
C PHE A 39 -3.53 -11.30 17.64
N ARG A 40 -3.32 -11.88 16.46
CA ARG A 40 -1.99 -11.94 15.85
C ARG A 40 -1.60 -10.59 15.28
N PHE A 41 -0.39 -10.15 15.58
CA PHE A 41 0.24 -8.99 14.95
C PHE A 41 1.29 -9.53 13.97
N VAL A 42 0.99 -9.41 12.67
CA VAL A 42 1.88 -9.85 11.59
C VAL A 42 2.30 -8.62 10.79
N SER A 43 3.60 -8.43 10.64
CA SER A 43 4.17 -7.32 9.87
C SER A 43 4.03 -7.57 8.37
N LEU A 44 3.50 -6.60 7.64
CA LEU A 44 3.52 -6.61 6.17
C LEU A 44 4.94 -6.36 5.66
N HIS A 45 5.31 -7.05 4.57
CA HIS A 45 6.59 -6.85 3.91
C HIS A 45 6.51 -5.65 2.97
N SER A 46 7.55 -4.82 2.99
CA SER A 46 7.80 -3.79 1.98
C SER A 46 8.95 -4.22 1.07
N ALA A 47 8.85 -3.92 -0.21
CA ALA A 47 9.91 -4.15 -1.19
C ALA A 47 10.22 -2.86 -1.94
N ASP A 48 11.36 -2.87 -2.64
CA ASP A 48 11.68 -1.80 -3.57
C ASP A 48 10.73 -1.80 -4.75
N CYS A 49 10.50 -0.64 -5.35
CA CYS A 49 9.61 -0.49 -6.50
C CYS A 49 10.35 -0.69 -7.83
N THR A 50 11.27 -1.66 -7.90
CA THR A 50 11.85 -2.08 -9.19
C THR A 50 10.83 -2.90 -9.96
N VAL A 51 10.97 -2.95 -11.29
CA VAL A 51 10.09 -3.74 -12.17
C VAL A 51 10.03 -5.19 -11.68
N GLU A 52 11.18 -5.79 -11.39
CA GLU A 52 11.31 -7.17 -10.96
C GLU A 52 10.65 -7.40 -9.60
N SER A 53 10.78 -6.43 -8.68
CA SER A 53 10.22 -6.53 -7.33
C SER A 53 8.70 -6.43 -7.35
N ILE A 54 8.15 -5.54 -8.17
CA ILE A 54 6.70 -5.41 -8.37
C ILE A 54 6.14 -6.67 -9.03
N GLN A 55 6.78 -7.16 -10.09
CA GLN A 55 6.38 -8.42 -10.74
C GLN A 55 6.43 -9.59 -9.76
N LYS A 56 7.48 -9.70 -8.96
CA LYS A 56 7.60 -10.74 -7.92
C LYS A 56 6.49 -10.66 -6.89
N ALA A 57 6.12 -9.45 -6.45
CA ALA A 57 5.00 -9.26 -5.52
C ALA A 57 3.67 -9.68 -6.16
N LEU A 58 3.42 -9.31 -7.42
CA LEU A 58 2.20 -9.70 -8.15
C LEU A 58 2.09 -11.20 -8.43
N ALA A 59 3.22 -11.90 -8.56
CA ALA A 59 3.26 -13.36 -8.73
C ALA A 59 3.24 -14.13 -7.40
N ALA A 60 3.44 -13.45 -6.27
CA ALA A 60 3.55 -14.11 -4.98
C ALA A 60 2.20 -14.69 -4.51
N LYS A 61 2.29 -15.75 -3.69
CA LYS A 61 1.13 -16.28 -2.96
C LYS A 61 1.11 -15.66 -1.57
N TYR A 62 -0.06 -15.19 -1.18
CA TYR A 62 -0.31 -14.58 0.12
C TYR A 62 -1.29 -15.44 0.91
N ASP A 63 -1.10 -15.50 2.23
CA ASP A 63 -2.01 -16.21 3.15
C ASP A 63 -3.25 -15.37 3.51
N PHE A 64 -3.52 -14.34 2.71
CA PHE A 64 -4.62 -13.38 2.87
C PHE A 64 -5.05 -12.85 1.49
N ASP A 65 -6.28 -12.35 1.43
CA ASP A 65 -6.80 -11.71 0.23
C ASP A 65 -6.14 -10.35 0.03
N VAL A 66 -5.48 -10.18 -1.12
CA VAL A 66 -4.80 -8.93 -1.47
C VAL A 66 -5.83 -7.95 -2.02
N ASP A 67 -6.08 -6.88 -1.27
CA ASP A 67 -6.93 -5.78 -1.71
C ASP A 67 -6.21 -4.90 -2.76
N GLY A 68 -4.94 -4.59 -2.51
CA GLY A 68 -4.13 -3.75 -3.38
C GLY A 68 -2.74 -3.45 -2.85
N ILE A 69 -2.07 -2.52 -3.51
CA ILE A 69 -0.64 -2.21 -3.34
C ILE A 69 -0.49 -0.74 -2.97
N LEU A 70 0.25 -0.48 -1.90
CA LEU A 70 0.60 0.86 -1.46
C LEU A 70 2.02 1.22 -1.91
N PHE A 71 2.16 2.38 -2.54
CA PHE A 71 3.42 2.94 -3.01
C PHE A 71 3.81 4.13 -2.12
N TYR A 72 4.79 3.94 -1.25
CA TYR A 72 5.25 4.99 -0.34
C TYR A 72 6.50 5.69 -0.88
N HIS A 73 6.52 7.02 -0.81
CA HIS A 73 7.77 7.76 -0.96
C HIS A 73 8.69 7.46 0.24
N ARG A 74 9.94 7.05 -0.02
CA ARG A 74 10.87 6.62 1.05
C ARG A 74 11.08 7.69 2.13
N GLN A 75 11.15 8.96 1.72
CA GLN A 75 11.43 10.08 2.62
C GLN A 75 10.19 10.72 3.26
N THR A 76 8.97 10.19 3.05
CA THR A 76 7.78 10.82 3.65
C THR A 76 7.73 10.61 5.16
N HIS A 77 7.52 11.70 5.90
CA HIS A 77 7.11 11.66 7.30
C HIS A 77 5.65 11.19 7.41
N TYR A 78 5.27 10.69 8.58
CA TYR A 78 3.87 10.31 8.80
C TYR A 78 3.05 11.53 9.16
N THR A 79 2.09 11.85 8.30
CA THR A 79 1.09 12.90 8.54
C THR A 79 -0.30 12.25 8.47
N PRO A 80 -1.16 12.42 9.49
CA PRO A 80 -2.53 11.95 9.39
C PRO A 80 -3.27 12.65 8.25
N GLY A 81 -4.05 11.89 7.47
CA GLY A 81 -4.84 12.39 6.35
C GLY A 81 -4.36 11.90 5.00
N SER A 82 -5.04 12.35 3.94
CA SER A 82 -4.67 12.01 2.56
C SER A 82 -3.40 12.76 2.13
N THR A 83 -2.51 12.07 1.41
CA THR A 83 -1.25 12.62 0.93
C THR A 83 -0.89 12.04 -0.44
N PRO A 84 -0.36 12.84 -1.37
CA PRO A 84 0.14 12.33 -2.66
C PRO A 84 1.43 11.52 -2.52
N LEU A 85 2.07 11.53 -1.35
CA LEU A 85 3.31 10.78 -1.08
C LEU A 85 3.08 9.29 -0.79
N VAL A 86 1.80 8.86 -0.80
CA VAL A 86 1.40 7.46 -0.70
C VAL A 86 0.35 7.18 -1.77
N GLY A 87 0.73 6.39 -2.77
CA GLY A 87 -0.16 5.91 -3.82
C GLY A 87 -0.83 4.60 -3.46
N TRP A 88 -2.01 4.35 -4.01
CA TRP A 88 -2.75 3.09 -3.86
C TRP A 88 -3.24 2.61 -5.23
N LEU A 89 -3.03 1.34 -5.54
CA LEU A 89 -3.54 0.70 -6.75
C LEU A 89 -4.13 -0.68 -6.43
N ARG A 90 -5.20 -1.06 -7.14
CA ARG A 90 -5.59 -2.47 -7.22
C ARG A 90 -4.55 -3.23 -8.06
N PRO A 91 -4.29 -4.53 -7.80
CA PRO A 91 -3.17 -5.20 -8.46
C PRO A 91 -3.33 -5.30 -9.98
N TYR A 92 -4.56 -5.45 -10.49
CA TYR A 92 -4.86 -5.45 -11.93
C TYR A 92 -4.71 -4.08 -12.62
N MET A 93 -4.58 -2.98 -11.86
CA MET A 93 -4.36 -1.63 -12.41
C MET A 93 -2.88 -1.35 -12.67
N VAL A 94 -1.97 -2.15 -12.10
CA VAL A 94 -0.53 -1.89 -12.14
C VAL A 94 -0.01 -1.83 -13.57
N SER A 95 -0.46 -2.73 -14.45
CA SER A 95 -0.06 -2.73 -15.86
C SER A 95 -0.42 -1.43 -16.57
N ASP A 96 -1.63 -0.93 -16.32
CA ASP A 96 -2.21 0.19 -17.08
C ASP A 96 -1.68 1.53 -16.58
N ILE A 97 -1.39 1.65 -15.28
CA ILE A 97 -0.98 2.92 -14.66
C ILE A 97 0.53 3.07 -14.63
N LEU A 98 1.28 1.99 -14.41
CA LEU A 98 2.76 2.03 -14.41
C LEU A 98 3.37 1.70 -15.78
N ASP A 99 2.54 1.39 -16.78
CA ASP A 99 2.96 1.03 -18.14
C ASP A 99 4.03 -0.07 -18.13
N MET A 100 3.73 -1.18 -17.45
CA MET A 100 4.67 -2.27 -17.24
C MET A 100 4.04 -3.64 -17.47
N GLU A 101 4.85 -4.59 -17.91
CA GLU A 101 4.43 -5.99 -18.01
C GLU A 101 4.26 -6.59 -16.60
N VAL A 102 3.15 -7.27 -16.39
CA VAL A 102 2.83 -7.95 -15.12
C VAL A 102 2.60 -9.43 -15.36
N PRO A 103 2.97 -10.31 -14.42
CA PRO A 103 2.75 -11.74 -14.55
C PRO A 103 1.26 -12.06 -14.62
N GLU A 104 0.87 -13.04 -15.43
CA GLU A 104 -0.51 -13.55 -15.43
C GLU A 104 -0.81 -14.27 -14.12
N GLY A 105 -1.91 -13.92 -13.46
CA GLY A 105 -2.31 -14.54 -12.22
C GLY A 105 -3.60 -13.96 -11.63
N PRO A 106 -4.06 -14.51 -10.49
CA PRO A 106 -5.30 -14.06 -9.86
C PRO A 106 -5.30 -12.57 -9.50
N LEU A 107 -4.15 -12.01 -9.14
CA LEU A 107 -4.02 -10.60 -8.77
C LEU A 107 -4.11 -9.66 -9.99
N THR A 108 -3.58 -10.10 -11.14
CA THR A 108 -3.50 -9.29 -12.36
C THR A 108 -4.69 -9.54 -13.30
N ALA A 109 -5.54 -10.53 -13.00
CA ALA A 109 -6.78 -10.78 -13.71
C ALA A 109 -7.73 -9.58 -13.60
N LYS A 110 -8.00 -8.95 -14.74
CA LYS A 110 -8.89 -7.79 -14.81
C LYS A 110 -10.35 -8.22 -14.65
N PRO A 111 -11.10 -7.68 -13.68
CA PRO A 111 -12.54 -7.88 -13.64
C PRO A 111 -13.22 -7.21 -14.83
N GLN A 112 -14.44 -7.66 -15.17
CA GLN A 112 -15.19 -7.14 -16.34
C GLN A 112 -15.37 -5.62 -16.31
N TYR A 113 -15.49 -5.03 -15.11
CA TYR A 113 -15.66 -3.59 -14.93
C TYR A 113 -14.35 -2.78 -15.01
N ALA A 114 -13.18 -3.42 -15.00
CA ALA A 114 -11.88 -2.73 -14.90
C ALA A 114 -11.66 -1.72 -16.04
N ASN A 115 -12.06 -2.07 -17.27
CA ASN A 115 -11.90 -1.18 -18.42
C ASN A 115 -12.74 0.09 -18.28
N HIS A 116 -13.99 -0.04 -17.82
CA HIS A 116 -14.87 1.10 -17.57
C HIS A 116 -14.33 1.97 -16.42
N GLN A 117 -13.86 1.32 -15.35
CA GLN A 117 -13.24 2.00 -14.22
C GLN A 117 -12.01 2.81 -14.65
N MET A 118 -11.13 2.24 -15.47
CA MET A 118 -9.93 2.94 -15.95
C MET A 118 -10.28 4.16 -16.82
N GLN A 119 -11.31 4.05 -17.67
CA GLN A 119 -11.81 5.20 -18.43
C GLN A 119 -12.28 6.33 -17.52
N GLN A 120 -13.05 6.01 -16.47
CA GLN A 120 -13.47 7.00 -15.48
C GLN A 120 -12.28 7.66 -14.77
N ILE A 121 -11.25 6.89 -14.38
CA ILE A 121 -10.04 7.43 -13.75
C ILE A 121 -9.38 8.45 -14.67
N LEU A 122 -9.18 8.11 -15.94
CA LEU A 122 -8.53 8.99 -16.92
C LEU A 122 -9.32 10.29 -17.15
N GLU A 123 -10.65 10.21 -17.20
CA GLU A 123 -11.52 11.38 -17.36
C GLU A 123 -11.47 12.31 -16.14
N HIS A 124 -11.53 11.75 -14.94
CA HIS A 124 -11.54 12.51 -13.68
C HIS A 124 -10.16 13.03 -13.29
N LYS A 125 -9.08 12.36 -13.70
CA LYS A 125 -7.68 12.71 -13.38
C LYS A 125 -6.96 13.45 -14.49
N LYS A 126 -7.67 14.20 -15.36
CA LYS A 126 -7.02 15.13 -16.30
C LYS A 126 -5.90 15.91 -15.59
N PRO A 127 -4.68 15.96 -16.17
CA PRO A 127 -3.53 16.56 -15.54
C PRO A 127 -3.87 18.00 -15.18
N SER A 128 -3.99 18.27 -13.87
CA SER A 128 -4.21 19.61 -13.35
C SER A 128 -2.89 20.10 -12.78
N SER A 129 -2.53 21.33 -13.11
CA SER A 129 -1.39 22.02 -12.53
C SER A 129 -1.61 22.41 -11.06
N GLN A 130 -2.81 22.20 -10.52
CA GLN A 130 -3.17 22.52 -9.14
C GLN A 130 -3.14 21.27 -8.25
N VAL A 131 -2.46 21.38 -7.10
CA VAL A 131 -2.49 20.36 -6.05
C VAL A 131 -3.92 20.26 -5.52
N ARG A 132 -4.55 19.10 -5.70
CA ARG A 132 -5.90 18.85 -5.17
C ARG A 132 -5.84 18.79 -3.64
N PRO A 133 -6.78 19.42 -2.92
CA PRO A 133 -6.83 19.34 -1.47
C PRO A 133 -7.06 17.89 -1.05
N ALA A 134 -6.42 17.49 0.05
CA ALA A 134 -6.61 16.18 0.67
C ALA A 134 -8.10 15.95 0.97
N ASN A 135 -8.62 14.78 0.61
CA ASN A 135 -10.02 14.43 0.90
C ASN A 135 -10.21 14.35 2.42
N ALA A 136 -11.15 15.13 2.95
CA ALA A 136 -11.39 15.24 4.39
C ALA A 136 -12.03 13.97 5.00
N SER A 137 -12.64 13.12 4.18
CA SER A 137 -13.24 11.85 4.62
C SER A 137 -12.20 10.74 4.92
N GLY A 138 -10.91 10.98 4.65
CA GLY A 138 -9.84 10.00 4.87
C GLY A 138 -9.84 8.82 3.89
N GLY A 139 -10.79 8.84 2.95
CA GLY A 139 -10.94 7.83 1.94
C GLY A 139 -9.93 7.94 0.79
N TYR A 140 -9.55 6.81 0.20
CA TYR A 140 -8.62 6.76 -0.93
C TYR A 140 -9.31 7.30 -2.18
N GLU A 141 -8.62 8.09 -2.99
CA GLU A 141 -9.19 8.75 -4.19
C GLU A 141 -9.76 7.77 -5.25
N LEU A 142 -9.52 6.46 -5.10
CA LEU A 142 -9.99 5.40 -6.00
C LEU A 142 -10.92 4.39 -5.31
N GLU A 143 -11.23 4.55 -4.02
CA GLU A 143 -12.09 3.60 -3.29
C GLU A 143 -13.53 3.60 -3.83
N HIS A 144 -14.03 4.75 -4.29
CA HIS A 144 -15.41 4.94 -4.77
C HIS A 144 -15.63 4.48 -6.22
N LEU A 145 -14.56 4.04 -6.89
CA LEU A 145 -14.63 3.51 -8.24
C LEU A 145 -14.71 1.98 -8.26
N SER A 146 -14.71 1.32 -7.08
CA SER A 146 -14.78 -0.15 -6.93
C SER A 146 -16.17 -0.64 -6.56
#